data_AF-A0A7C0ZEX1-F1
#
_entry.id   AF-A0A7C0ZEX1-F1
#
_cell.length_a   1.000
_cell.length_b   1.000
_cell.length_c   1.000
_cell.angle_alpha   90.00
_cell.angle_beta   90.00
_cell.angle_gamma   90.00
#
_symmetry.space_group_name_H-M   'P 1'
#
loop_
_entity.id
_entity.type
_entity.pdbx_description
1 polymer ?
#
loop_
_entity_poly.entity_id
_entity_poly.type
_entity_poly.pdbx_seq_one_letter_code
_entity_poly.pdbx_strand_id
1 'polypeptide(L)'
;DAIMVIFGAPVAHKDDPERAVRAALEMIEAIKELGVVHTPKGDVQVNMSIGINTGEVVALNMGSDRRMEYTVMGDNVNLSARLEAVANAGEVIISDRTYRYVKDIFEFDKLQPVKVKGKEKPIQIYRVRGIKKKRAVVSRVFVNRDAEMEELKSILEEAIGGRGRRINIHGAYGAGKTTLVQKLVEERAGYRFIHIKGDLYLKNEPLGAFKAAVKDMYGDSIPEELGAIFSEATQSSPEILTRSFISFFSKLLAVSPQVIFLEDLNTIDNLTISFFEQLPLDRPMLLILESETPVEGWENFEIKPLNFDATKELIVNVYGEAEPEVVEGIYKFSEGNPFLIHQVFNLLRARRFIREKDGVWRAVKKLERFRMPESALGLAIETLDRLPEDLYQVVQFASVPGSNFSAEMISNIFGISIQKAGDLFREGVERGIFKYREGRYDFASSLLRDAAYSTLFKKRRREFHRRVAEYLEGYYGEKRYEYSFVLGHHYEMAGEYDKAIEYILKSGAIARNLGDYALALDYYERALSILKKIKSPEGMLEATTGLGKVFFATGEIQSARKMFRRAMIWARRIDMKRLAEIL
;
A
#
# COMPACT_ATOMS: atom_id res chain seq x y z
N ASP A 1 46.97 1.12 -3.48
CA ASP A 1 46.12 0.07 -2.90
C ASP A 1 44.74 0.12 -3.52
N ALA A 2 44.11 -1.04 -3.71
CA ALA A 2 42.77 -1.14 -4.29
C ALA A 2 41.97 -2.20 -3.51
N ILE A 3 40.67 -1.95 -3.36
CA ILE A 3 39.74 -2.89 -2.72
C ILE A 3 38.80 -3.39 -3.81
N MET A 4 38.61 -4.71 -3.88
CA MET A 4 37.60 -5.30 -4.75
C MET A 4 36.34 -5.59 -3.94
N VAL A 5 35.21 -5.03 -4.36
CA VAL A 5 33.90 -5.22 -3.73
C VAL A 5 32.99 -5.97 -4.70
N ILE A 6 32.28 -6.98 -4.19
CA ILE A 6 31.41 -7.85 -4.99
C ILE A 6 29.98 -7.71 -4.47
N PHE A 7 29.06 -7.45 -5.38
CA PHE A 7 27.61 -7.51 -5.13
C PHE A 7 27.05 -8.70 -5.90
N GLY A 8 26.24 -9.53 -5.24
CA GLY A 8 25.58 -10.68 -5.88
C GLY A 8 26.30 -12.03 -5.77
N ALA A 9 27.27 -12.16 -4.86
CA ALA A 9 27.88 -13.45 -4.52
C ALA A 9 27.86 -13.66 -2.98
N PRO A 10 27.50 -14.85 -2.47
CA PRO A 10 27.17 -16.07 -3.22
C PRO A 10 25.76 -16.08 -3.84
N VAL A 11 24.89 -15.12 -3.49
CA VAL A 11 23.51 -15.01 -4.00
C VAL A 11 23.34 -13.69 -4.75
N ALA A 12 22.83 -13.77 -5.98
CA ALA A 12 22.58 -12.61 -6.83
C ALA A 12 21.16 -12.06 -6.63
N HIS A 13 21.05 -10.73 -6.56
CA HIS A 13 19.80 -9.99 -6.47
C HIS A 13 19.64 -9.05 -7.68
N LYS A 14 18.39 -8.68 -8.01
CA LYS A 14 18.10 -7.81 -9.17
C LYS A 14 18.60 -6.37 -8.98
N ASP A 15 18.73 -5.91 -7.75
CA ASP A 15 19.11 -4.55 -7.36
C ASP A 15 20.61 -4.41 -7.03
N ASP A 16 21.42 -5.46 -7.17
CA ASP A 16 22.88 -5.40 -6.94
C ASP A 16 23.60 -4.29 -7.72
N PRO A 17 23.27 -4.00 -9.00
CA PRO A 17 23.85 -2.85 -9.70
C PRO A 17 23.51 -1.51 -9.05
N GLU A 18 22.30 -1.34 -8.51
CA GLU A 18 21.90 -0.14 -7.80
C GLU A 18 22.68 -0.01 -6.49
N ARG A 19 22.73 -1.08 -5.69
CA ARG A 19 23.45 -1.12 -4.41
C ARG A 19 24.92 -0.79 -4.58
N ALA A 20 25.57 -1.32 -5.62
CA ALA A 20 26.96 -1.03 -5.94
C ALA A 20 27.20 0.45 -6.25
N VAL A 21 26.31 1.09 -7.01
CA VAL A 21 26.43 2.52 -7.36
C VAL A 21 26.17 3.41 -6.14
N ARG A 22 25.20 3.06 -5.28
CA ARG A 22 24.96 3.79 -4.01
C ARG A 22 26.15 3.73 -3.09
N ALA A 23 26.66 2.53 -2.83
CA ALA A 23 27.84 2.33 -1.99
C ALA A 23 29.05 3.12 -2.52
N ALA A 24 29.27 3.13 -3.84
CA ALA A 24 30.35 3.91 -4.43
C ALA A 24 30.20 5.42 -4.21
N LEU A 25 29.00 5.97 -4.34
CA LEU A 25 28.76 7.40 -4.06
C LEU A 25 29.00 7.73 -2.58
N GLU A 26 28.50 6.89 -1.68
CA GLU A 26 28.70 7.03 -0.22
C GLU A 26 30.18 6.94 0.17
N MET A 27 30.95 6.04 -0.46
CA MET A 27 32.40 5.91 -0.24
C MET A 27 33.17 7.16 -0.68
N ILE A 28 32.79 7.75 -1.82
CA ILE A 28 33.39 9.00 -2.31
C ILE A 28 33.06 10.17 -1.37
N GLU A 29 31.85 10.21 -0.81
CA GLU A 29 31.44 11.22 0.15
C GLU A 29 32.20 11.08 1.48
N ALA A 30 32.28 9.88 2.03
CA ALA A 30 33.03 9.60 3.26
C ALA A 30 34.52 9.99 3.16
N ILE A 31 35.15 9.78 1.99
CA ILE A 31 36.55 10.21 1.77
C ILE A 31 36.68 11.73 1.65
N LYS A 32 35.68 12.41 1.08
CA LYS A 32 35.66 13.88 1.06
C LYS A 32 35.52 14.45 2.46
N GLU A 33 34.68 13.84 3.30
CA GLU A 33 34.52 14.23 4.72
C GLU A 33 35.80 14.03 5.53
N LEU A 34 36.57 12.98 5.23
CA LEU A 34 37.88 12.74 5.85
C LEU A 34 38.87 13.90 5.61
N GLY A 35 38.73 14.61 4.49
CA GLY A 35 39.48 15.83 4.20
C GLY A 35 41.00 15.64 4.16
N VAL A 36 41.73 16.63 4.66
CA VAL A 36 43.19 16.58 4.80
C VAL A 36 43.55 15.91 6.10
N VAL A 37 44.32 14.81 6.02
CA VAL A 37 44.81 14.09 7.19
C VAL A 37 46.17 14.65 7.58
N HIS A 38 46.23 15.28 8.75
CA HIS A 38 47.46 15.83 9.31
C HIS A 38 48.32 14.71 9.92
N THR A 39 49.52 14.50 9.38
CA THR A 39 50.45 13.47 9.89
C THR A 39 51.76 14.11 10.37
N PRO A 40 52.54 13.44 11.24
CA PRO A 40 53.85 13.92 11.67
C PRO A 40 54.87 14.14 10.53
N LYS A 41 54.60 13.61 9.32
CA LYS A 41 55.44 13.77 8.12
C LYS A 41 54.87 14.77 7.11
N GLY A 42 53.76 15.43 7.42
CA GLY A 42 53.08 16.38 6.55
C GLY A 42 51.61 16.03 6.32
N ASP A 43 50.94 16.93 5.62
CA ASP A 43 49.52 16.82 5.29
C ASP A 43 49.31 15.87 4.10
N VAL A 44 48.37 14.95 4.23
CA VAL A 44 48.04 13.97 3.19
C VAL A 44 46.57 14.12 2.82
N GLN A 45 46.30 14.28 1.52
CA GLN A 45 44.94 14.22 0.99
C GLN A 45 44.69 12.86 0.36
N VAL A 46 43.72 12.13 0.92
CA VAL A 46 43.31 10.82 0.40
C VAL A 46 42.24 11.04 -0.66
N ASN A 47 42.40 10.40 -1.81
CA ASN A 47 41.42 10.41 -2.89
C ASN A 47 41.13 8.97 -3.34
N MET A 48 39.95 8.77 -3.94
CA MET A 48 39.53 7.47 -4.44
C MET A 48 38.88 7.60 -5.83
N SER A 49 39.19 6.65 -6.70
CA SER A 49 38.53 6.36 -7.97
C SER A 49 37.77 5.05 -7.86
N ILE A 50 36.59 4.95 -8.48
CA ILE A 50 35.79 3.71 -8.45
C ILE A 50 35.34 3.34 -9.87
N GLY A 51 35.56 2.09 -10.26
CA GLY A 51 35.07 1.49 -11.51
C GLY A 51 34.08 0.36 -11.26
N ILE A 52 32.88 0.44 -11.85
CA ILE A 52 31.81 -0.55 -11.64
C ILE A 52 31.38 -1.18 -12.97
N ASN A 53 31.35 -2.51 -13.00
CA ASN A 53 30.81 -3.28 -14.11
C ASN A 53 29.84 -4.36 -13.60
N THR A 54 28.83 -4.67 -14.41
CA THR A 54 27.84 -5.71 -14.14
C THR A 54 28.01 -6.82 -15.16
N GLY A 55 28.23 -8.05 -14.70
CA GLY A 55 28.35 -9.21 -15.57
C GLY A 55 28.61 -10.49 -14.79
N GLU A 56 28.60 -11.61 -15.49
CA GLU A 56 28.85 -12.93 -14.90
C GLU A 56 30.33 -13.07 -14.52
N VAL A 57 30.58 -13.57 -13.33
CA VAL A 57 31.92 -13.82 -12.78
C VAL A 57 31.93 -15.19 -12.09
N VAL A 58 33.09 -15.82 -12.04
CA VAL A 58 33.26 -17.11 -11.35
C VAL A 58 33.88 -16.84 -9.99
N ALA A 59 33.17 -17.15 -8.90
CA ALA A 59 33.67 -17.03 -7.54
C ALA A 59 34.23 -18.37 -7.04
N LEU A 60 35.47 -18.37 -6.55
CA LEU A 60 36.15 -19.57 -6.04
C LEU A 60 36.94 -19.24 -4.77
N ASN A 61 37.05 -20.22 -3.88
CA ASN A 61 38.06 -20.20 -2.82
C ASN A 61 39.42 -20.57 -3.45
N MET A 62 40.39 -19.66 -3.38
CA MET A 62 41.75 -19.90 -3.89
C MET A 62 42.77 -19.82 -2.75
N GLY A 63 43.63 -20.83 -2.65
CA GLY A 63 44.73 -20.84 -1.69
C GLY A 63 45.13 -22.25 -1.22
N SER A 64 45.97 -22.32 -0.19
CA SER A 64 46.37 -23.57 0.45
C SER A 64 45.49 -23.87 1.67
N ASP A 65 45.56 -25.07 2.24
CA ASP A 65 44.83 -25.43 3.48
C ASP A 65 45.06 -24.47 4.66
N ARG A 66 46.14 -23.67 4.62
CA ARG A 66 46.48 -22.68 5.65
C ARG A 66 46.03 -21.24 5.34
N ARG A 67 45.65 -20.92 4.10
CA ARG A 67 45.09 -19.61 3.69
C ARG A 67 44.22 -19.83 2.46
N MET A 68 42.90 -19.76 2.61
CA MET A 68 41.95 -19.67 1.51
C MET A 68 41.39 -18.26 1.44
N GLU A 69 41.47 -17.62 0.28
CA GLU A 69 40.84 -16.34 0.01
C GLU A 69 39.70 -16.53 -1.00
N TYR A 70 38.53 -15.97 -0.69
CA TYR A 70 37.38 -15.96 -1.58
C TYR A 70 37.61 -14.89 -2.65
N THR A 71 37.81 -15.31 -3.90
CA THR A 71 38.11 -14.41 -5.02
C THR A 71 37.15 -14.63 -6.18
N VAL A 72 36.98 -13.60 -7.01
CA VAL A 72 36.22 -13.67 -8.27
C VAL A 72 37.16 -13.50 -9.44
N MET A 73 36.98 -14.33 -10.46
CA MET A 73 37.74 -14.31 -11.70
C MET A 73 36.82 -14.15 -12.91
N GLY A 74 37.36 -13.55 -13.96
CA GLY A 74 36.73 -13.45 -15.27
C GLY A 74 36.92 -12.10 -15.96
N ASP A 75 36.59 -12.06 -17.23
CA ASP A 75 36.71 -10.86 -18.08
C ASP A 75 36.00 -9.64 -17.50
N ASN A 76 34.89 -9.84 -16.80
CA ASN A 76 34.10 -8.77 -16.19
C ASN A 76 34.81 -8.10 -15.00
N VAL A 77 35.67 -8.83 -14.28
CA VAL A 77 36.51 -8.29 -13.19
C VAL A 77 37.60 -7.39 -13.77
N ASN A 78 38.26 -7.85 -14.84
CA ASN A 78 39.26 -7.07 -15.56
C ASN A 78 38.67 -5.80 -16.17
N LEU A 79 37.39 -5.82 -16.57
CA LEU A 79 36.70 -4.63 -17.03
C LEU A 79 36.50 -3.62 -15.89
N SER A 80 36.03 -4.03 -14.70
CA SER A 80 35.89 -3.14 -13.53
C SER A 80 37.20 -2.43 -13.18
N ALA A 81 38.31 -3.17 -13.11
CA ALA A 81 39.63 -2.59 -12.83
C ALA A 81 40.07 -1.57 -13.89
N ARG A 82 39.71 -1.76 -15.16
CA ARG A 82 39.99 -0.79 -16.22
C ARG A 82 39.11 0.45 -16.14
N LEU A 83 37.86 0.30 -15.71
CA LEU A 83 36.97 1.45 -15.48
C LEU A 83 37.48 2.31 -14.32
N GLU A 84 38.04 1.68 -13.29
CA GLU A 84 38.68 2.37 -12.17
C GLU A 84 39.93 3.14 -12.64
N ALA A 85 40.80 2.49 -13.43
CA ALA A 85 42.02 3.12 -13.94
C ALA A 85 41.78 4.31 -14.88
N VAL A 86 40.58 4.46 -15.47
CA VAL A 86 40.22 5.63 -16.30
C VAL A 86 39.42 6.69 -15.52
N ALA A 87 39.03 6.40 -14.28
CA ALA A 87 38.34 7.36 -13.43
C ALA A 87 39.36 8.34 -12.84
N ASN A 88 39.01 9.64 -12.82
CA ASN A 88 39.82 10.60 -12.05
C ASN A 88 39.55 10.45 -10.54
N ALA A 89 40.42 11.05 -9.73
CA ALA A 89 40.20 11.18 -8.30
C ALA A 89 38.81 11.78 -7.99
N GLY A 90 38.02 11.08 -7.18
CA GLY A 90 36.66 11.47 -6.80
C GLY A 90 35.57 11.04 -7.78
N GLU A 91 35.89 10.30 -8.85
CA GLU A 91 34.93 9.86 -9.86
C GLU A 91 34.49 8.40 -9.69
N VAL A 92 33.22 8.15 -10.02
CA VAL A 92 32.65 6.81 -10.19
C VAL A 92 32.34 6.61 -11.67
N ILE A 93 32.99 5.63 -12.30
CA ILE A 93 32.81 5.28 -13.71
C ILE A 93 32.13 3.92 -13.83
N ILE A 94 31.10 3.83 -14.68
CA ILE A 94 30.35 2.61 -14.90
C ILE A 94 30.32 2.17 -16.37
N SER A 95 30.18 0.86 -16.56
CA SER A 95 29.98 0.24 -17.87
C SER A 95 28.61 0.57 -18.47
N ASP A 96 28.45 0.44 -19.79
CA ASP A 96 27.14 0.53 -20.46
C ASP A 96 26.13 -0.51 -19.95
N ARG A 97 26.60 -1.70 -19.55
CA ARG A 97 25.72 -2.74 -19.01
C ARG A 97 25.16 -2.32 -17.66
N THR A 98 26.00 -1.82 -16.76
CA THR A 98 25.58 -1.27 -15.47
C THR A 98 24.63 -0.09 -15.66
N TYR A 99 24.96 0.84 -16.58
CA TYR A 99 24.12 1.99 -16.90
C TYR A 99 22.68 1.59 -17.26
N ARG A 100 22.48 0.54 -18.07
CA ARG A 100 21.12 0.09 -18.43
C ARG A 100 20.26 -0.32 -17.23
N TYR A 101 20.85 -0.81 -16.15
CA TYR A 101 20.13 -1.18 -14.93
C TYR A 101 19.80 0.04 -14.05
N VAL A 102 20.63 1.08 -14.11
CA VAL A 102 20.57 2.20 -13.14
C VAL A 102 20.25 3.56 -13.77
N LYS A 103 20.07 3.64 -15.10
CA LYS A 103 19.84 4.87 -15.86
C LYS A 103 18.65 5.71 -15.38
N ASP A 104 17.67 5.07 -14.74
CA ASP A 104 16.44 5.71 -14.27
C ASP A 104 16.57 6.25 -12.84
N ILE A 105 17.65 5.92 -12.13
CA ILE A 105 17.85 6.21 -10.71
C ILE A 105 18.92 7.29 -10.48
N PHE A 106 19.96 7.34 -11.31
CA PHE A 106 21.10 8.27 -11.14
C PHE A 106 21.28 9.19 -12.35
N GLU A 107 22.04 10.27 -12.15
CA GLU A 107 22.47 11.21 -13.18
C GLU A 107 23.84 10.81 -13.73
N PHE A 108 24.05 10.97 -15.04
CA PHE A 108 25.25 10.49 -15.71
C PHE A 108 25.77 11.46 -16.76
N ASP A 109 27.10 11.54 -16.90
CA ASP A 109 27.74 12.04 -18.11
C ASP A 109 28.15 10.86 -19.00
N LYS A 110 27.80 10.92 -20.28
CA LYS A 110 28.30 9.98 -21.27
C LYS A 110 29.73 10.37 -21.66
N LEU A 111 30.69 9.48 -21.44
CA LEU A 111 32.10 9.73 -21.79
C LEU A 111 32.48 9.07 -23.12
N GLN A 112 33.71 9.33 -23.59
CA GLN A 112 34.23 8.65 -24.77
C GLN A 112 34.40 7.14 -24.52
N PRO A 113 34.03 6.26 -25.47
CA PRO A 113 34.24 4.83 -25.33
C PRO A 113 35.71 4.47 -25.11
N VAL A 114 35.97 3.53 -24.20
CA VAL A 114 37.34 3.10 -23.85
C VAL A 114 37.64 1.76 -24.50
N LYS A 115 38.82 1.65 -25.14
CA LYS A 115 39.31 0.40 -25.72
C LYS A 115 39.90 -0.49 -24.63
N VAL A 116 39.36 -1.68 -24.48
CA VAL A 116 39.79 -2.67 -23.49
C VAL A 116 40.58 -3.78 -24.20
N LYS A 117 41.77 -4.12 -23.69
CA LYS A 117 42.59 -5.22 -24.22
C LYS A 117 41.77 -6.51 -24.21
N GLY A 118 41.61 -7.15 -25.37
CA GLY A 118 40.80 -8.37 -25.54
C GLY A 118 39.34 -8.14 -25.95
N LYS A 119 38.89 -6.88 -26.14
CA LYS A 119 37.57 -6.57 -26.71
C LYS A 119 37.74 -5.90 -28.08
N GLU A 120 37.07 -6.45 -29.10
CA GLU A 120 37.16 -5.95 -30.48
C GLU A 120 36.57 -4.54 -30.63
N LYS A 121 35.50 -4.23 -29.89
CA LYS A 121 34.82 -2.94 -29.92
C LYS A 121 35.10 -2.14 -28.64
N PRO A 122 35.38 -0.83 -28.73
CA PRO A 122 35.42 0.06 -27.57
C PRO A 122 34.13 -0.01 -26.75
N ILE A 123 34.25 0.00 -25.43
CA ILE A 123 33.11 -0.08 -24.52
C ILE A 123 32.68 1.32 -24.15
N GLN A 124 31.39 1.62 -24.31
CA GLN A 124 30.79 2.86 -23.85
C GLN A 124 30.78 2.89 -22.31
N ILE A 125 31.18 4.02 -21.73
CA ILE A 125 31.24 4.22 -20.28
C ILE A 125 30.52 5.53 -19.88
N TYR A 126 30.15 5.61 -18.61
CA TYR A 126 29.41 6.74 -18.05
C TYR A 126 29.99 7.15 -16.71
N ARG A 127 30.08 8.45 -16.44
CA ARG A 127 30.41 8.99 -15.11
C ARG A 127 29.13 9.19 -14.32
N VAL A 128 29.07 8.68 -13.10
CA VAL A 128 27.93 8.91 -12.19
C VAL A 128 28.09 10.27 -11.52
N ARG A 129 27.06 11.11 -11.56
CA ARG A 129 27.05 12.44 -10.94
C ARG A 129 26.41 12.45 -9.55
N GLY A 130 25.40 11.61 -9.36
CA GLY A 130 24.64 11.55 -8.13
C GLY A 130 23.30 10.84 -8.36
N ILE A 131 22.49 10.74 -7.32
CA ILE A 131 21.13 10.20 -7.44
C ILE A 131 20.26 11.26 -8.14
N LYS A 132 19.43 10.86 -9.12
CA LYS A 132 18.46 11.79 -9.72
C LYS A 132 17.62 12.39 -8.59
N LYS A 133 17.50 13.72 -8.56
CA LYS A 133 16.51 14.37 -7.70
C LYS A 133 15.13 13.89 -8.12
N LYS A 134 14.52 12.99 -7.33
CA LYS A 134 13.11 12.60 -7.53
C LYS A 134 12.29 13.88 -7.37
N ARG A 135 11.50 14.27 -8.38
CA ARG A 135 10.34 15.14 -8.14
C ARG A 135 9.51 14.45 -7.07
N ALA A 136 9.23 15.14 -5.97
CA ALA A 136 8.47 14.56 -4.88
C ALA A 136 7.10 14.12 -5.44
N VAL A 137 6.68 12.89 -5.12
CA VAL A 137 5.28 12.51 -5.32
C VAL A 137 4.46 13.44 -4.43
N VAL A 138 3.39 14.04 -4.95
CA VAL A 138 2.53 15.01 -4.22
C VAL A 138 2.17 14.49 -2.83
N SER A 139 1.97 13.18 -2.67
CA SER A 139 1.67 12.52 -1.40
C SER A 139 2.78 12.60 -0.33
N ARG A 140 3.97 13.13 -0.67
CA ARG A 140 5.14 13.27 0.23
C ARG A 140 5.54 14.71 0.49
N VAL A 141 4.90 15.70 -0.17
CA VAL A 141 5.21 17.11 0.09
C VAL A 141 4.25 17.60 1.17
N PHE A 142 4.75 17.66 2.40
CA PHE A 142 4.06 18.30 3.50
C PHE A 142 4.32 19.81 3.40
N VAL A 143 3.26 20.60 3.20
CA VAL A 143 3.37 22.04 2.96
C VAL A 143 2.52 22.81 3.95
N ASN A 144 3.15 23.72 4.70
CA ASN A 144 2.53 24.83 5.43
C ASN A 144 1.29 24.41 6.27
N ARG A 145 1.48 23.38 7.10
CA ARG A 145 0.52 22.88 8.11
C ARG A 145 1.13 22.93 9.52
N ASP A 146 1.94 23.95 9.79
CA ASP A 146 2.70 24.06 11.04
C ASP A 146 1.78 24.24 12.25
N ALA A 147 0.71 25.02 12.10
CA ALA A 147 -0.27 25.22 13.16
C ALA A 147 -1.01 23.91 13.51
N GLU A 148 -1.50 23.19 12.49
CA GLU A 148 -2.14 21.89 12.72
C GLU A 148 -1.18 20.86 13.33
N MET A 149 0.08 20.88 12.88
CA MET A 149 1.10 19.97 13.40
C MET A 149 1.45 20.27 14.87
N GLU A 150 1.61 21.54 15.25
CA GLU A 150 1.88 21.92 16.64
C GLU A 150 0.72 21.55 17.58
N GLU A 151 -0.52 21.71 17.13
CA GLU A 151 -1.69 21.27 17.90
C GLU A 151 -1.72 19.75 18.09
N LEU A 152 -1.50 18.98 17.01
CA LEU A 152 -1.44 17.52 17.10
C LEU A 152 -0.26 17.02 17.95
N LYS A 153 0.88 17.71 17.92
CA LYS A 153 2.02 17.41 18.80
C LYS A 153 1.66 17.61 20.27
N SER A 154 0.97 18.69 20.59
CA SER A 154 0.46 18.94 21.95
C SER A 154 -0.49 17.82 22.40
N ILE A 155 -1.46 17.46 21.55
CA ILE A 155 -2.39 16.35 21.83
C ILE A 155 -1.63 15.04 22.07
N LEU A 156 -0.64 14.74 21.22
CA LEU A 156 0.19 13.55 21.35
C LEU A 156 0.97 13.54 22.67
N GLU A 157 1.57 14.65 23.07
CA GLU A 157 2.30 14.78 24.34
C GLU A 157 1.41 14.53 25.55
N GLU A 158 0.21 15.11 25.56
CA GLU A 158 -0.74 14.88 26.64
C GLU A 158 -1.19 13.41 26.70
N ALA A 159 -1.44 12.82 25.52
CA ALA A 159 -1.88 11.44 25.37
C ALA A 159 -0.85 10.45 25.91
N ILE A 160 0.41 10.57 25.48
CA ILE A 160 1.49 9.68 25.93
C ILE A 160 1.95 10.00 27.36
N GLY A 161 1.66 11.20 27.86
CA GLY A 161 1.90 11.63 29.24
C GLY A 161 0.94 11.02 30.28
N GLY A 162 -0.02 10.19 29.84
CA GLY A 162 -0.92 9.43 30.72
C GLY A 162 -2.38 9.87 30.68
N ARG A 163 -2.74 10.90 29.90
CA ARG A 163 -4.14 11.27 29.64
C ARG A 163 -4.58 10.69 28.31
N GLY A 164 -5.04 9.44 28.26
CA GLY A 164 -5.44 8.81 27.00
C GLY A 164 -6.49 9.65 26.23
N ARG A 165 -6.32 9.80 24.92
CA ARG A 165 -7.21 10.60 24.06
C ARG A 165 -7.66 9.84 22.82
N ARG A 166 -8.85 10.22 22.33
CA ARG A 166 -9.41 9.78 21.06
C ARG A 166 -9.66 11.01 20.19
N ILE A 167 -8.96 11.09 19.07
CA ILE A 167 -9.13 12.17 18.11
C ILE A 167 -9.63 11.63 16.78
N ASN A 168 -10.59 12.34 16.20
CA ASN A 168 -11.03 12.12 14.85
C ASN A 168 -10.46 13.24 13.98
N ILE A 169 -9.54 12.90 13.09
CA ILE A 169 -9.01 13.80 12.08
C ILE A 169 -9.93 13.72 10.86
N HIS A 170 -10.66 14.79 10.59
CA HIS A 170 -11.64 14.83 9.51
C HIS A 170 -11.36 15.95 8.51
N GLY A 171 -11.96 15.83 7.32
CA GLY A 171 -11.78 16.80 6.24
C GLY A 171 -12.05 16.17 4.88
N ALA A 172 -12.07 17.00 3.84
CA ALA A 172 -12.37 16.55 2.49
C ALA A 172 -11.43 15.41 2.02
N TYR A 173 -11.92 14.65 1.06
CA TYR A 173 -11.13 13.62 0.39
C TYR A 173 -9.82 14.20 -0.19
N GLY A 174 -8.69 13.56 0.08
CA GLY A 174 -7.39 14.03 -0.43
C GLY A 174 -6.84 15.29 0.23
N ALA A 175 -7.43 15.76 1.34
CA ALA A 175 -6.95 16.91 2.12
C ALA A 175 -5.55 16.69 2.75
N GLY A 176 -5.08 15.44 2.83
CA GLY A 176 -3.77 15.11 3.41
C GLY A 176 -3.82 14.60 4.86
N LYS A 177 -4.96 14.08 5.32
CA LYS A 177 -5.16 13.50 6.67
C LYS A 177 -4.14 12.41 6.99
N THR A 178 -4.05 11.38 6.16
CA THR A 178 -3.06 10.30 6.32
C THR A 178 -1.62 10.80 6.32
N THR A 179 -1.28 11.77 5.45
CA THR A 179 0.07 12.36 5.39
C THR A 179 0.39 13.14 6.67
N LEU A 180 -0.59 13.85 7.24
CA LEU A 180 -0.40 14.58 8.51
C LEU A 180 -0.11 13.62 9.67
N VAL A 181 -0.87 12.53 9.79
CA VAL A 181 -0.62 11.51 10.83
C VAL A 181 0.73 10.83 10.65
N GLN A 182 1.08 10.46 9.41
CA GLN A 182 2.39 9.87 9.11
C GLN A 182 3.53 10.82 9.51
N LYS A 183 3.39 12.12 9.22
CA LYS A 183 4.40 13.11 9.59
C LYS A 183 4.51 13.30 11.10
N LEU A 184 3.37 13.33 11.80
CA LEU A 184 3.33 13.39 13.27
C LEU A 184 4.12 12.22 13.89
N VAL A 185 3.98 11.02 13.33
CA VAL A 185 4.64 9.82 13.90
C VAL A 185 6.10 9.65 13.49
N GLU A 186 6.52 10.22 12.36
CA GLU A 186 7.93 10.25 11.94
C GLU A 186 8.81 11.15 12.83
N GLU A 187 8.24 12.22 13.41
CA GLU A 187 9.00 13.25 14.12
C GLU A 187 9.35 12.90 15.58
N ARG A 188 8.82 11.80 16.14
CA ARG A 188 9.06 11.43 17.55
C ARG A 188 9.27 9.93 17.80
N ALA A 189 10.16 9.64 18.75
CA ALA A 189 10.36 8.32 19.34
C ALA A 189 9.74 8.25 20.75
N GLY A 190 9.56 7.04 21.30
CA GLY A 190 9.13 6.83 22.70
C GLY A 190 7.71 6.26 22.88
N TYR A 191 7.02 5.94 21.78
CA TYR A 191 5.77 5.20 21.77
C TYR A 191 5.81 4.13 20.69
N ARG A 192 4.89 3.17 20.77
CA ARG A 192 4.66 2.19 19.72
C ARG A 192 3.56 2.70 18.80
N PHE A 193 3.83 2.75 17.50
CA PHE A 193 2.85 3.11 16.49
C PHE A 193 2.20 1.85 15.92
N ILE A 194 0.87 1.78 15.97
CA ILE A 194 0.05 0.71 15.40
C ILE A 194 -0.81 1.32 14.31
N HIS A 195 -0.56 0.94 13.06
CA HIS A 195 -1.31 1.41 11.92
C HIS A 195 -2.31 0.35 11.47
N ILE A 196 -3.60 0.68 11.55
CA ILE A 196 -4.70 -0.16 11.08
C ILE A 196 -5.29 0.51 9.86
N LYS A 197 -4.93 -0.03 8.70
CA LYS A 197 -5.41 0.46 7.43
C LYS A 197 -6.70 -0.27 7.06
N GLY A 198 -7.76 0.49 6.83
CA GLY A 198 -8.99 -0.08 6.30
C GLY A 198 -8.83 -0.53 4.84
N ASP A 199 -9.69 -1.48 4.47
CA ASP A 199 -9.75 -2.05 3.13
C ASP A 199 -11.22 -2.30 2.81
N LEU A 200 -11.72 -1.80 1.67
CA LEU A 200 -13.10 -2.00 1.27
C LEU A 200 -13.52 -3.49 1.22
N TYR A 201 -12.59 -4.39 0.93
CA TYR A 201 -12.86 -5.84 0.91
C TYR A 201 -12.92 -6.43 2.32
N LEU A 202 -12.17 -5.85 3.26
CA LEU A 202 -12.16 -6.26 4.65
C LEU A 202 -13.22 -5.55 5.50
N LYS A 203 -13.82 -4.47 5.00
CA LYS A 203 -14.88 -3.72 5.69
C LYS A 203 -16.03 -4.61 6.17
N ASN A 204 -16.36 -5.63 5.37
CA ASN A 204 -17.43 -6.58 5.66
C ASN A 204 -16.90 -7.92 6.20
N GLU A 205 -15.64 -7.95 6.66
CA GLU A 205 -15.05 -9.06 7.41
C GLU A 205 -14.88 -8.61 8.87
N PRO A 206 -15.45 -9.30 9.85
CA PRO A 206 -15.27 -8.95 11.24
C PRO A 206 -13.79 -9.04 11.63
N LEU A 207 -13.29 -7.96 12.22
CA LEU A 207 -11.89 -7.75 12.57
C LEU A 207 -10.94 -7.79 11.36
N GLY A 208 -11.44 -7.63 10.14
CA GLY A 208 -10.64 -7.75 8.92
C GLY A 208 -9.46 -6.79 8.88
N ALA A 209 -9.70 -5.49 9.14
CA ALA A 209 -8.63 -4.49 9.15
C ALA A 209 -7.62 -4.76 10.28
N PHE A 210 -8.11 -5.19 11.45
CA PHE A 210 -7.25 -5.51 12.59
C PHE A 210 -6.39 -6.77 12.36
N LYS A 211 -6.97 -7.84 11.81
CA LYS A 211 -6.24 -9.06 11.42
C LYS A 211 -5.13 -8.76 10.42
N ALA A 212 -5.43 -7.93 9.41
CA ALA A 212 -4.43 -7.49 8.44
C ALA A 212 -3.26 -6.76 9.13
N ALA A 213 -3.56 -5.81 10.01
CA ALA A 213 -2.54 -5.10 10.77
C ALA A 213 -1.70 -6.03 11.67
N VAL A 214 -2.31 -7.02 12.34
CA VAL A 214 -1.57 -8.00 13.15
C VAL A 214 -0.65 -8.84 12.27
N LYS A 215 -1.14 -9.32 11.12
CA LYS A 215 -0.34 -10.11 10.20
C LYS A 215 0.86 -9.31 9.68
N ASP A 216 0.68 -8.03 9.41
CA ASP A 216 1.78 -7.14 9.00
C ASP A 216 2.79 -6.91 10.14
N MET A 217 2.34 -6.81 11.40
CA MET A 217 3.22 -6.61 12.56
C MET A 217 4.00 -7.87 12.98
N TYR A 218 3.37 -9.04 12.94
CA TYR A 218 3.91 -10.26 13.55
C TYR A 218 4.22 -11.38 12.55
N GLY A 219 3.82 -11.24 11.28
CA GLY A 219 3.96 -12.29 10.28
C GLY A 219 3.24 -13.57 10.70
N ASP A 220 3.92 -14.72 10.56
CA ASP A 220 3.40 -16.03 11.00
C ASP A 220 3.53 -16.24 12.53
N SER A 221 4.22 -15.34 13.25
CA SER A 221 4.50 -15.44 14.69
C SER A 221 3.48 -14.68 15.54
N ILE A 222 2.20 -14.85 15.24
CA ILE A 222 1.11 -14.17 15.95
C ILE A 222 1.09 -14.64 17.43
N PRO A 223 1.05 -13.72 18.41
CA PRO A 223 0.90 -14.09 19.82
C PRO A 223 -0.31 -14.99 20.06
N GLU A 224 -0.17 -16.04 20.86
CA GLU A 224 -1.23 -17.05 21.10
C GLU A 224 -2.54 -16.40 21.59
N GLU A 225 -2.45 -15.36 22.40
CA GLU A 225 -3.56 -14.57 22.91
C GLU A 225 -4.35 -13.86 21.79
N LEU A 226 -3.66 -13.39 20.76
CA LEU A 226 -4.26 -12.83 19.54
C LEU A 226 -4.76 -13.94 18.61
N GLY A 227 -4.02 -15.04 18.49
CA GLY A 227 -4.44 -16.22 17.73
C GLY A 227 -5.78 -16.77 18.23
N ALA A 228 -6.01 -16.78 19.54
CA ALA A 228 -7.29 -17.17 20.13
C ALA A 228 -8.44 -16.25 19.74
N ILE A 229 -8.20 -14.93 19.65
CA ILE A 229 -9.18 -13.93 19.19
C ILE A 229 -9.52 -14.14 17.70
N PHE A 230 -8.54 -14.53 16.89
CA PHE A 230 -8.70 -14.69 15.44
C PHE A 230 -9.14 -16.08 14.99
N SER A 231 -9.00 -17.09 15.84
CA SER A 231 -9.36 -18.46 15.47
C SER A 231 -10.87 -18.58 15.23
N GLU A 232 -11.26 -18.98 14.02
CA GLU A 232 -12.65 -19.28 13.61
C GLU A 232 -13.30 -20.38 14.48
N ALA A 233 -12.47 -21.14 15.19
CA ALA A 233 -12.84 -22.25 16.06
C ALA A 233 -13.31 -21.80 17.45
N THR A 234 -13.22 -20.52 17.80
CA THR A 234 -13.80 -20.06 19.05
C THR A 234 -15.33 -20.12 18.98
N GLN A 235 -15.89 -21.17 19.58
CA GLN A 235 -17.26 -21.18 20.12
C GLN A 235 -17.42 -20.18 21.30
N SER A 236 -16.48 -19.24 21.43
CA SER A 236 -16.43 -18.28 22.51
C SER A 236 -17.49 -17.23 22.27
N SER A 237 -18.19 -16.83 23.32
CA SER A 237 -19.18 -15.77 23.22
C SER A 237 -18.49 -14.43 22.89
N PRO A 238 -19.19 -13.47 22.25
CA PRO A 238 -18.63 -12.16 21.92
C PRO A 238 -18.00 -11.45 23.13
N GLU A 239 -18.55 -11.65 24.33
CA GLU A 239 -18.03 -11.08 25.57
C GLU A 239 -16.62 -11.57 25.90
N ILE A 240 -16.31 -12.84 25.59
CA ILE A 240 -14.98 -13.41 25.79
C ILE A 240 -13.98 -12.78 24.81
N LEU A 241 -14.38 -12.59 23.55
CA LEU A 241 -13.53 -11.96 22.53
C LEU A 241 -13.18 -10.53 22.91
N THR A 242 -14.18 -9.74 23.29
CA THR A 242 -14.01 -8.37 23.79
C THR A 242 -13.08 -8.33 25.00
N ARG A 243 -13.29 -9.21 25.98
CA ARG A 243 -12.45 -9.27 27.18
C ARG A 243 -11.00 -9.62 26.87
N SER A 244 -10.79 -10.57 25.95
CA SER A 244 -9.45 -10.96 25.48
C SER A 244 -8.76 -9.81 24.75
N PHE A 245 -9.47 -9.10 23.87
CA PHE A 245 -8.97 -7.93 23.17
C PHE A 245 -8.52 -6.83 24.16
N ILE A 246 -9.41 -6.45 25.09
CA ILE A 246 -9.10 -5.44 26.12
C ILE A 246 -7.91 -5.89 26.97
N SER A 247 -7.86 -7.17 27.36
CA SER A 247 -6.75 -7.72 28.15
C SER A 247 -5.42 -7.64 27.41
N PHE A 248 -5.38 -8.02 26.14
CA PHE A 248 -4.18 -7.96 25.31
C PHE A 248 -3.68 -6.52 25.16
N PHE A 249 -4.55 -5.58 24.76
CA PHE A 249 -4.16 -4.18 24.62
C PHE A 249 -3.78 -3.53 25.95
N SER A 250 -4.42 -3.92 27.07
CA SER A 250 -4.02 -3.46 28.40
C SER A 250 -2.59 -3.88 28.75
N LYS A 251 -2.16 -5.09 28.38
CA LYS A 251 -0.77 -5.54 28.54
C LYS A 251 0.19 -4.74 27.67
N LEU A 252 -0.16 -4.48 26.40
CA LEU A 252 0.65 -3.65 25.50
C LEU A 252 0.82 -2.21 26.01
N LEU A 253 -0.28 -1.61 26.47
CA LEU A 253 -0.32 -0.26 27.04
C LEU A 253 0.48 -0.14 28.35
N ALA A 254 0.68 -1.26 29.07
CA ALA A 254 1.52 -1.29 30.28
C ALA A 254 3.02 -1.29 29.97
N VAL A 255 3.44 -1.66 28.76
CA VAL A 255 4.86 -1.76 28.37
C VAL A 255 5.36 -0.46 27.76
N SER A 256 4.58 0.15 26.86
CA SER A 256 4.93 1.41 26.21
C SER A 256 3.67 2.19 25.83
N PRO A 257 3.71 3.54 25.80
CA PRO A 257 2.64 4.33 25.22
C PRO A 257 2.33 3.89 23.80
N GLN A 258 1.06 3.98 23.40
CA GLN A 258 0.61 3.52 22.08
C GLN A 258 -0.01 4.68 21.29
N VAL A 259 0.36 4.80 20.03
CA VAL A 259 -0.36 5.62 19.05
C VAL A 259 -1.01 4.66 18.07
N ILE A 260 -2.33 4.58 18.09
CA ILE A 260 -3.10 3.68 17.23
C ILE A 260 -3.81 4.55 16.20
N PHE A 261 -3.55 4.29 14.92
CA PHE A 261 -4.15 5.01 13.81
C PHE A 261 -5.07 4.11 13.00
N LEU A 262 -6.36 4.46 12.96
CA LEU A 262 -7.42 3.85 12.17
C LEU A 262 -7.58 4.67 10.88
N GLU A 263 -6.94 4.26 9.78
CA GLU A 263 -6.97 4.93 8.47
C GLU A 263 -8.32 4.66 7.77
N ASP A 264 -9.06 5.74 7.52
CA ASP A 264 -10.34 5.81 6.80
C ASP A 264 -11.47 4.95 7.42
N LEU A 265 -12.30 5.62 8.24
CA LEU A 265 -13.52 5.10 8.89
C LEU A 265 -14.42 4.34 7.91
N ASN A 266 -14.51 4.79 6.65
CA ASN A 266 -15.40 4.16 5.67
C ASN A 266 -14.86 2.82 5.14
N THR A 267 -13.65 2.42 5.51
CA THR A 267 -12.99 1.20 5.02
C THR A 267 -12.61 0.23 6.13
N ILE A 268 -12.73 0.61 7.39
CA ILE A 268 -12.50 -0.27 8.54
C ILE A 268 -13.82 -0.97 8.91
N ASP A 269 -13.75 -2.23 9.31
CA ASP A 269 -14.91 -2.98 9.76
C ASP A 269 -15.44 -2.48 11.12
N ASN A 270 -16.76 -2.52 11.30
CA ASN A 270 -17.44 -1.96 12.48
C ASN A 270 -16.96 -2.61 13.78
N LEU A 271 -16.64 -3.91 13.76
CA LEU A 271 -16.22 -4.64 14.94
C LEU A 271 -14.82 -4.19 15.40
N THR A 272 -13.89 -3.95 14.47
CA THR A 272 -12.59 -3.33 14.76
C THR A 272 -12.78 -1.98 15.45
N ILE A 273 -13.59 -1.08 14.89
CA ILE A 273 -13.84 0.25 15.48
C ILE A 273 -14.38 0.10 16.91
N SER A 274 -15.43 -0.71 17.08
CA SER A 274 -16.06 -0.96 18.38
C SER A 274 -15.08 -1.52 19.42
N PHE A 275 -14.14 -2.37 19.02
CA PHE A 275 -13.14 -2.93 19.92
C PHE A 275 -12.16 -1.84 20.41
N PHE A 276 -11.65 -0.99 19.52
CA PHE A 276 -10.78 0.12 19.90
C PHE A 276 -11.50 1.18 20.73
N GLU A 277 -12.79 1.42 20.47
CA GLU A 277 -13.63 2.32 21.27
C GLU A 277 -13.94 1.79 22.68
N GLN A 278 -13.64 0.53 22.98
CA GLN A 278 -13.79 -0.04 24.33
C GLN A 278 -12.49 0.04 25.15
N LEU A 279 -11.37 0.47 24.57
CA LEU A 279 -10.12 0.62 25.30
C LEU A 279 -10.20 1.75 26.33
N PRO A 280 -9.78 1.52 27.58
CA PRO A 280 -9.89 2.54 28.62
C PRO A 280 -8.86 3.66 28.40
N LEU A 281 -9.29 4.91 28.59
CA LEU A 281 -8.47 6.12 28.36
C LEU A 281 -7.66 6.56 29.58
N ASP A 282 -7.61 5.74 30.62
CA ASP A 282 -6.77 5.95 31.82
C ASP A 282 -5.30 5.51 31.63
N ARG A 283 -4.92 5.20 30.39
CA ARG A 283 -3.59 4.73 29.97
C ARG A 283 -2.94 5.68 28.97
N PRO A 284 -1.59 5.69 28.86
CA PRO A 284 -0.89 6.56 27.92
C PRO A 284 -1.10 6.11 26.48
N MET A 285 -2.14 6.65 25.83
CA MET A 285 -2.50 6.29 24.46
C MET A 285 -3.12 7.43 23.67
N LEU A 286 -2.82 7.48 22.38
CA LEU A 286 -3.54 8.29 21.40
C LEU A 286 -4.20 7.36 20.38
N LEU A 287 -5.53 7.38 20.34
CA LEU A 287 -6.29 6.72 19.28
C LEU A 287 -6.71 7.78 18.25
N ILE A 288 -6.30 7.58 17.01
CA ILE A 288 -6.57 8.48 15.88
C ILE A 288 -7.49 7.76 14.91
N LEU A 289 -8.61 8.38 14.57
CA LEU A 289 -9.51 7.94 13.50
C LEU A 289 -9.46 8.96 12.36
N GLU A 290 -9.41 8.50 11.11
CA GLU A 290 -9.54 9.36 9.94
C GLU A 290 -10.96 9.26 9.33
N SER A 291 -11.61 10.40 9.07
CA SER A 291 -12.94 10.43 8.45
C SER A 291 -13.14 11.62 7.50
N GLU A 292 -14.31 11.71 6.86
CA GLU A 292 -14.72 12.91 6.11
C GLU A 292 -15.46 13.94 6.97
N THR A 293 -16.19 13.47 7.98
CA THR A 293 -17.08 14.29 8.82
C THR A 293 -16.79 14.07 10.31
N PRO A 294 -17.20 14.99 11.18
CA PRO A 294 -17.10 14.79 12.62
C PRO A 294 -17.73 13.46 13.07
N VAL A 295 -17.13 12.83 14.08
CA VAL A 295 -17.58 11.58 14.71
C VAL A 295 -17.97 11.89 16.15
N GLU A 296 -19.17 11.45 16.55
CA GLU A 296 -19.68 11.65 17.91
C GLU A 296 -18.87 10.87 18.94
N GLY A 297 -18.60 11.46 20.12
CA GLY A 297 -17.80 10.83 21.17
C GLY A 297 -16.29 10.89 20.95
N TRP A 298 -15.84 11.47 19.83
CA TRP A 298 -14.44 11.73 19.53
C TRP A 298 -14.14 13.23 19.57
N GLU A 299 -12.91 13.60 19.92
CA GLU A 299 -12.45 14.96 19.76
C GLU A 299 -12.16 15.23 18.28
N ASN A 300 -12.87 16.20 17.69
CA ASN A 300 -12.86 16.40 16.25
C ASN A 300 -11.85 17.47 15.83
N PHE A 301 -10.91 17.07 14.97
CA PHE A 301 -9.85 17.91 14.43
C PHE A 301 -10.04 18.07 12.92
N GLU A 302 -10.40 19.27 12.46
CA GLU A 302 -10.67 19.55 11.05
C GLU A 302 -9.39 19.92 10.30
N ILE A 303 -9.08 19.17 9.24
CA ILE A 303 -8.06 19.52 8.27
C ILE A 303 -8.67 20.38 7.16
N LYS A 304 -8.25 21.64 7.12
CA LYS A 304 -8.63 22.59 6.07
C LYS A 304 -7.82 22.36 4.79
N PRO A 305 -8.37 22.70 3.60
CA PRO A 305 -7.59 22.76 2.37
C PRO A 305 -6.39 23.70 2.48
N LEU A 306 -5.38 23.51 1.63
CA LEU A 306 -4.20 24.37 1.60
C LEU A 306 -4.60 25.79 1.20
N ASN A 307 -3.99 26.80 1.83
CA ASN A 307 -4.15 28.17 1.36
C ASN A 307 -3.37 28.40 0.04
N PHE A 308 -3.46 29.61 -0.50
CA PHE A 308 -2.81 29.95 -1.78
C PHE A 308 -1.28 29.80 -1.73
N ASP A 309 -0.63 30.28 -0.67
CA ASP A 309 0.84 30.23 -0.54
C ASP A 309 1.34 28.78 -0.41
N ALA A 310 0.64 27.97 0.36
CA ALA A 310 0.88 26.53 0.49
C ALA A 310 0.65 25.79 -0.83
N THR A 311 -0.39 26.18 -1.60
CA THR A 311 -0.64 25.63 -2.93
C THR A 311 0.50 25.96 -3.89
N LYS A 312 0.98 27.21 -3.87
CA LYS A 312 2.12 27.65 -4.67
C LYS A 312 3.37 26.84 -4.34
N GLU A 313 3.69 26.72 -3.06
CA GLU A 313 4.85 25.96 -2.59
C GLU A 313 4.75 24.48 -2.98
N LEU A 314 3.58 23.86 -2.85
CA LEU A 314 3.33 22.50 -3.33
C LEU A 314 3.59 22.37 -4.83
N ILE A 315 3.09 23.31 -5.64
CA ILE A 315 3.30 23.30 -7.09
C ILE A 315 4.79 23.39 -7.43
N VAL A 316 5.52 24.30 -6.78
CA VAL A 316 6.96 24.50 -7.00
C VAL A 316 7.75 23.25 -6.62
N ASN A 317 7.46 22.67 -5.44
CA ASN A 317 8.15 21.49 -4.93
C ASN A 317 7.92 20.24 -5.79
N VAL A 318 6.75 20.11 -6.41
CA VAL A 318 6.38 18.92 -7.19
C VAL A 318 6.72 19.08 -8.67
N TYR A 319 6.36 20.21 -9.29
CA TYR A 319 6.43 20.40 -10.74
C TYR A 319 7.52 21.37 -11.21
N GLY A 320 8.11 22.14 -10.28
CA GLY A 320 9.00 23.25 -10.58
C GLY A 320 8.27 24.59 -10.65
N GLU A 321 9.01 25.64 -10.96
CA GLU A 321 8.52 27.02 -11.00
C GLU A 321 7.30 27.18 -11.92
N ALA A 322 6.35 28.02 -11.52
CA ALA A 322 5.14 28.30 -12.27
C ALA A 322 4.78 29.79 -12.21
N GLU A 323 4.29 30.34 -13.32
CA GLU A 323 3.84 31.73 -13.39
C GLU A 323 2.60 31.96 -12.50
N PRO A 324 2.38 33.18 -11.98
CA PRO A 324 1.24 33.49 -11.11
C PRO A 324 -0.11 33.05 -11.67
N GLU A 325 -0.37 33.29 -12.97
CA GLU A 325 -1.63 32.87 -13.63
C GLU A 325 -1.87 31.36 -13.52
N VAL A 326 -0.81 30.54 -13.65
CA VAL A 326 -0.90 29.08 -13.55
C VAL A 326 -1.23 28.66 -12.12
N VAL A 327 -0.56 29.25 -11.14
CA VAL A 327 -0.80 28.99 -9.70
C VAL A 327 -2.21 29.40 -9.30
N GLU A 328 -2.66 30.59 -9.72
CA GLU A 328 -4.02 31.11 -9.49
C GLU A 328 -5.08 30.22 -10.12
N GLY A 329 -4.88 29.78 -11.37
CA GLY A 329 -5.77 28.84 -12.02
C GLY A 329 -5.86 27.52 -11.26
N ILE A 330 -4.72 26.93 -10.90
CA ILE A 330 -4.69 25.66 -10.16
C ILE A 330 -5.39 25.82 -8.80
N TYR A 331 -5.07 26.86 -8.04
CA TYR A 331 -5.71 27.13 -6.74
C TYR A 331 -7.22 27.29 -6.89
N LYS A 332 -7.68 28.09 -7.86
CA LYS A 332 -9.10 28.33 -8.13
C LYS A 332 -9.87 27.05 -8.44
N PHE A 333 -9.30 26.12 -9.21
CA PHE A 333 -10.00 24.89 -9.60
C PHE A 333 -9.83 23.74 -8.61
N SER A 334 -8.82 23.80 -7.75
CA SER A 334 -8.56 22.78 -6.72
C SER A 334 -9.09 23.17 -5.34
N GLU A 335 -9.38 24.45 -5.12
CA GLU A 335 -9.73 25.03 -3.82
C GLU A 335 -8.72 24.64 -2.72
N GLY A 336 -7.44 24.51 -3.10
CA GLY A 336 -6.37 24.14 -2.17
C GLY A 336 -6.33 22.65 -1.79
N ASN A 337 -7.16 21.80 -2.39
CA ASN A 337 -7.14 20.36 -2.12
C ASN A 337 -5.89 19.71 -2.77
N PRO A 338 -4.95 19.13 -1.99
CA PRO A 338 -3.70 18.54 -2.52
C PRO A 338 -3.90 17.51 -3.63
N PHE A 339 -4.92 16.65 -3.50
CA PHE A 339 -5.24 15.67 -4.54
C PHE A 339 -5.71 16.37 -5.82
N LEU A 340 -6.61 17.35 -5.72
CA LEU A 340 -7.10 18.10 -6.88
C LEU A 340 -6.01 18.97 -7.52
N ILE A 341 -5.07 19.53 -6.76
CA ILE A 341 -3.93 20.28 -7.29
C ILE A 341 -3.17 19.45 -8.32
N HIS A 342 -2.92 18.16 -8.03
CA HIS A 342 -2.27 17.25 -8.97
C HIS A 342 -3.11 17.00 -10.22
N GLN A 343 -4.40 16.74 -10.03
CA GLN A 343 -5.30 16.44 -11.14
C GLN A 343 -5.48 17.66 -12.06
N VAL A 344 -5.70 18.84 -11.50
CA VAL A 344 -5.85 20.09 -12.26
C VAL A 344 -4.58 20.41 -13.02
N PHE A 345 -3.40 20.33 -12.37
CA PHE A 345 -2.12 20.55 -13.05
C PHE A 345 -1.95 19.61 -14.26
N ASN A 346 -2.18 18.32 -14.06
CA ASN A 346 -2.06 17.33 -15.12
C ASN A 346 -3.08 17.55 -16.24
N LEU A 347 -4.30 17.95 -15.89
CA LEU A 347 -5.36 18.21 -16.87
C LEU A 347 -5.08 19.46 -17.71
N LEU A 348 -4.59 20.53 -17.08
CA LEU A 348 -4.12 21.73 -17.77
C LEU A 348 -2.98 21.41 -18.73
N ARG A 349 -2.01 20.60 -18.29
CA ARG A 349 -0.89 20.15 -19.14
C ARG A 349 -1.40 19.31 -20.31
N ALA A 350 -2.25 18.33 -20.04
CA ALA A 350 -2.75 17.38 -21.04
C ALA A 350 -3.64 18.05 -22.10
N ARG A 351 -4.46 19.04 -21.71
CA ARG A 351 -5.29 19.86 -22.62
C ARG A 351 -4.52 21.05 -23.23
N ARG A 352 -3.21 21.12 -22.99
CA ARG A 352 -2.30 22.15 -23.52
C ARG A 352 -2.75 23.57 -23.15
N PHE A 353 -3.22 23.78 -21.92
CA PHE A 353 -3.44 25.11 -21.33
C PHE A 353 -2.16 25.65 -20.72
N ILE A 354 -1.29 24.76 -20.23
CA ILE A 354 0.04 25.11 -19.71
C ILE A 354 1.14 24.34 -20.44
N ARG A 355 2.35 24.90 -20.47
CA ARG A 355 3.55 24.26 -21.00
C ARG A 355 4.78 24.71 -20.22
N GLU A 356 5.72 23.80 -20.00
CA GLU A 356 7.03 24.12 -19.44
C GLU A 356 7.91 24.79 -20.51
N LYS A 357 8.46 25.96 -20.18
CA LYS A 357 9.43 26.69 -21.01
C LYS A 357 10.47 27.31 -20.08
N ASP A 358 11.74 26.98 -20.33
CA ASP A 358 12.89 27.44 -19.54
C ASP A 358 12.79 27.06 -18.04
N GLY A 359 12.24 25.87 -17.75
CA GLY A 359 12.04 25.37 -16.38
C GLY A 359 10.87 26.01 -15.63
N VAL A 360 10.08 26.87 -16.29
CA VAL A 360 8.90 27.54 -15.71
C VAL A 360 7.64 27.10 -16.46
N TRP A 361 6.59 26.74 -15.71
CA TRP A 361 5.26 26.46 -16.25
C TRP A 361 4.53 27.75 -16.58
N ARG A 362 4.19 27.92 -17.86
CA ARG A 362 3.50 29.11 -18.40
C ARG A 362 2.14 28.77 -18.97
N ALA A 363 1.19 29.69 -18.84
CA ALA A 363 -0.09 29.60 -19.54
C ALA A 363 0.12 29.85 -21.04
N VAL A 364 -0.40 28.94 -21.88
CA VAL A 364 -0.38 29.07 -23.35
C VAL A 364 -1.78 29.29 -23.94
N LYS A 365 -2.80 29.20 -23.10
CA LYS A 365 -4.21 29.51 -23.39
C LYS A 365 -4.81 30.21 -22.17
N LYS A 366 -5.80 31.07 -22.41
CA LYS A 366 -6.61 31.70 -21.37
C LYS A 366 -7.24 30.66 -20.44
N LEU A 367 -6.85 30.67 -19.17
CA LEU A 367 -7.34 29.69 -18.18
C LEU A 367 -8.83 29.85 -17.86
N GLU A 368 -9.44 31.00 -18.14
CA GLU A 368 -10.89 31.21 -17.98
C GLU A 368 -11.72 30.34 -18.93
N ARG A 369 -11.12 29.87 -20.03
CA ARG A 369 -11.76 28.92 -20.96
C ARG A 369 -11.66 27.48 -20.50
N PHE A 370 -10.89 27.20 -19.45
CA PHE A 370 -10.77 25.87 -18.90
C PHE A 370 -12.08 25.46 -18.21
N ARG A 371 -12.58 24.28 -18.56
CA ARG A 371 -13.77 23.69 -17.95
C ARG A 371 -13.36 22.46 -17.16
N MET A 372 -13.57 22.53 -15.85
CA MET A 372 -13.46 21.36 -14.99
C MET A 372 -14.59 20.37 -15.28
N PRO A 373 -14.33 19.07 -15.20
CA PRO A 373 -15.37 18.07 -15.09
C PRO A 373 -16.34 18.41 -13.95
N GLU A 374 -17.63 18.13 -14.14
CA GLU A 374 -18.69 18.51 -13.19
C GLU A 374 -18.63 17.75 -11.85
N SER A 375 -17.79 16.73 -11.76
CA SER A 375 -17.59 15.94 -10.53
C SER A 375 -16.15 15.45 -10.38
N ALA A 376 -15.74 15.18 -9.12
CA ALA A 376 -14.46 14.55 -8.81
C ALA A 376 -14.31 13.18 -9.50
N LEU A 377 -15.40 12.41 -9.59
CA LEU A 377 -15.43 11.14 -10.32
C LEU A 377 -15.19 11.35 -11.82
N GLY A 378 -15.82 12.35 -12.43
CA GLY A 378 -15.61 12.70 -13.84
C GLY A 378 -14.17 13.13 -14.13
N LEU A 379 -13.54 13.85 -13.20
CA LEU A 379 -12.12 14.20 -13.27
C LEU A 379 -11.22 12.97 -13.23
N ALA A 380 -11.49 12.05 -12.29
CA ALA A 380 -10.75 10.82 -12.20
C ALA A 380 -10.93 9.94 -13.45
N ILE A 381 -12.14 9.81 -13.99
CA ILE A 381 -12.40 9.07 -15.24
C ILE A 381 -11.60 9.68 -16.40
N GLU A 382 -11.63 11.01 -16.58
CA GLU A 382 -10.86 11.66 -17.64
C GLU A 382 -9.35 11.46 -17.47
N THR A 383 -8.85 11.43 -16.23
CA THR A 383 -7.45 11.09 -15.95
C THR A 383 -7.11 9.68 -16.43
N LEU A 384 -8.00 8.70 -16.17
CA LEU A 384 -7.79 7.31 -16.58
C LEU A 384 -7.88 7.13 -18.10
N ASP A 385 -8.81 7.79 -18.78
CA ASP A 385 -9.02 7.67 -20.24
C ASP A 385 -7.83 8.15 -21.08
N ARG A 386 -6.86 8.83 -20.45
CA ARG A 386 -5.62 9.29 -21.08
C ARG A 386 -4.45 8.32 -20.94
N LEU A 387 -4.64 7.20 -20.25
CA LEU A 387 -3.61 6.18 -20.06
C LEU A 387 -3.41 5.37 -21.36
N PRO A 388 -2.19 4.85 -21.62
CA PRO A 388 -2.00 3.85 -22.67
C PRO A 388 -2.90 2.63 -22.43
N GLU A 389 -3.37 2.02 -23.52
CA GLU A 389 -4.35 0.91 -23.47
C GLU A 389 -3.93 -0.22 -22.50
N ASP A 390 -2.69 -0.69 -22.59
CA ASP A 390 -2.17 -1.76 -21.70
C ASP A 390 -2.24 -1.36 -20.22
N LEU A 391 -1.91 -0.10 -19.90
CA LEU A 391 -1.95 0.41 -18.52
C LEU A 391 -3.41 0.63 -18.08
N TYR A 392 -4.27 1.16 -18.95
CA TYR A 392 -5.68 1.36 -18.65
C TYR A 392 -6.36 0.03 -18.29
N GLN A 393 -6.06 -1.05 -19.02
CA GLN A 393 -6.60 -2.37 -18.72
C GLN A 393 -6.11 -2.93 -17.37
N VAL A 394 -4.83 -2.73 -17.03
CA VAL A 394 -4.30 -3.11 -15.72
C VAL A 394 -4.95 -2.29 -14.60
N VAL A 395 -5.15 -0.99 -14.80
CA VAL A 395 -5.84 -0.10 -13.85
C VAL A 395 -7.29 -0.52 -13.64
N GLN A 396 -8.01 -0.80 -14.74
CA GLN A 396 -9.37 -1.33 -14.69
C GLN A 396 -9.43 -2.65 -13.91
N PHE A 397 -8.51 -3.58 -14.16
CA PHE A 397 -8.49 -4.83 -13.41
C PHE A 397 -8.12 -4.65 -11.95
N ALA A 398 -7.08 -3.87 -11.66
CA ALA A 398 -6.60 -3.58 -10.31
C ALA A 398 -7.68 -2.93 -9.43
N SER A 399 -8.67 -2.26 -10.02
CA SER A 399 -9.84 -1.74 -9.30
C SER A 399 -10.71 -2.83 -8.66
N VAL A 400 -10.60 -4.08 -9.12
CA VAL A 400 -11.41 -5.23 -8.66
C VAL A 400 -10.85 -5.94 -7.44
N PRO A 401 -9.55 -6.26 -7.30
CA PRO A 401 -9.04 -6.79 -6.03
C PRO A 401 -8.87 -5.72 -4.94
N GLY A 402 -8.96 -4.43 -5.27
CA GLY A 402 -8.90 -3.35 -4.28
C GLY A 402 -7.48 -2.91 -3.93
N SER A 403 -7.20 -2.76 -2.64
CA SER A 403 -5.87 -2.52 -2.11
C SER A 403 -5.13 -3.86 -1.96
N ASN A 404 -3.84 -3.93 -2.30
CA ASN A 404 -2.96 -5.12 -2.20
C ASN A 404 -2.87 -6.04 -3.45
N PHE A 405 -2.73 -5.47 -4.65
CA PHE A 405 -2.36 -6.25 -5.84
C PHE A 405 -0.85 -6.25 -6.09
N SER A 406 -0.34 -7.33 -6.68
CA SER A 406 1.09 -7.53 -6.99
C SER A 406 1.33 -7.70 -8.49
N ALA A 407 2.58 -7.51 -8.92
CA ALA A 407 3.00 -7.82 -10.28
C ALA A 407 2.74 -9.30 -10.64
N GLU A 408 2.84 -10.20 -9.66
CA GLU A 408 2.58 -11.63 -9.81
C GLU A 408 1.12 -11.92 -10.11
N MET A 409 0.20 -11.31 -9.36
CA MET A 409 -1.24 -11.45 -9.59
C MET A 409 -1.61 -10.99 -11.02
N ILE A 410 -1.12 -9.83 -11.45
CA ILE A 410 -1.36 -9.32 -12.81
C ILE A 410 -0.73 -10.22 -13.87
N SER A 411 0.50 -10.68 -13.65
CA SER A 411 1.20 -11.59 -14.55
C SER A 411 0.40 -12.88 -14.78
N ASN A 412 -0.09 -13.49 -13.69
CA ASN A 412 -0.89 -14.71 -13.74
C ASN A 412 -2.24 -14.48 -14.46
N ILE A 413 -2.95 -13.40 -14.11
CA ILE A 413 -4.31 -13.15 -14.58
C ILE A 413 -4.38 -12.66 -16.03
N PHE A 414 -3.39 -11.87 -16.47
CA PHE A 414 -3.32 -11.37 -17.85
C PHE A 414 -2.43 -12.22 -18.76
N GLY A 415 -1.72 -13.21 -18.22
CA GLY A 415 -0.78 -14.03 -19.00
C GLY A 415 0.38 -13.23 -19.59
N ILE A 416 0.77 -12.12 -18.94
CA ILE A 416 1.93 -11.31 -19.33
C ILE A 416 3.13 -11.67 -18.47
N SER A 417 4.34 -11.38 -18.95
CA SER A 417 5.54 -11.61 -18.13
C SER A 417 5.52 -10.75 -16.87
N ILE A 418 6.08 -11.27 -15.78
CA ILE A 418 6.25 -10.53 -14.52
C ILE A 418 6.99 -9.21 -14.73
N GLN A 419 7.92 -9.17 -15.69
CA GLN A 419 8.64 -7.96 -16.07
C GLN A 419 7.70 -6.92 -16.69
N LYS A 420 6.86 -7.31 -17.66
CA LYS A 420 5.89 -6.40 -18.29
C LYS A 420 4.89 -5.87 -17.25
N ALA A 421 4.40 -6.72 -16.35
CA ALA A 421 3.52 -6.31 -15.26
C ALA A 421 4.21 -5.27 -14.35
N GLY A 422 5.47 -5.51 -13.98
CA GLY A 422 6.27 -4.56 -13.21
C GLY A 422 6.51 -3.22 -13.93
N ASP A 423 6.74 -3.25 -15.24
CA ASP A 423 6.92 -2.05 -16.06
C ASP A 423 5.64 -1.19 -16.09
N LEU A 424 4.47 -1.81 -16.28
CA LEU A 424 3.16 -1.13 -16.24
C LEU A 424 2.88 -0.51 -14.88
N PHE A 425 3.19 -1.22 -13.79
CA PHE A 425 3.02 -0.67 -12.45
C PHE A 425 3.95 0.51 -12.17
N ARG A 426 5.22 0.46 -12.62
CA ARG A 426 6.13 1.61 -12.51
C ARG A 426 5.60 2.81 -13.27
N GLU A 427 5.11 2.61 -14.49
CA GLU A 427 4.46 3.70 -15.26
C GLU A 427 3.23 4.26 -14.53
N GLY A 428 2.38 3.39 -13.96
CA GLY A 428 1.23 3.80 -13.17
C GLY A 428 1.61 4.61 -11.92
N VAL A 429 2.72 4.28 -11.25
CA VAL A 429 3.26 5.07 -10.13
C VAL A 429 3.78 6.43 -10.60
N GLU A 430 4.53 6.48 -11.69
CA GLU A 430 5.04 7.75 -12.27
C GLU A 430 3.92 8.70 -12.69
N ARG A 431 2.79 8.14 -13.14
CA ARG A 431 1.58 8.89 -13.52
C ARG A 431 0.68 9.25 -12.34
N GLY A 432 1.03 8.85 -11.12
CA GLY A 432 0.24 9.12 -9.91
C GLY A 432 -1.06 8.32 -9.82
N ILE A 433 -1.15 7.19 -10.54
CA ILE A 433 -2.30 6.28 -10.49
C ILE A 433 -2.17 5.28 -9.35
N PHE A 434 -0.95 4.78 -9.15
CA PHE A 434 -0.62 3.83 -8.10
C PHE A 434 0.41 4.39 -7.12
N LYS A 435 0.45 3.79 -5.93
CA LYS A 435 1.53 3.90 -4.96
C LYS A 435 2.16 2.52 -4.76
N TYR A 436 3.47 2.50 -4.53
CA TYR A 436 4.21 1.27 -4.22
C TYR A 436 4.69 1.31 -2.78
N ARG A 437 4.41 0.25 -2.02
CA ARG A 437 4.84 0.09 -0.62
C ARG A 437 5.10 -1.39 -0.36
N GLU A 438 6.29 -1.70 0.19
CA GLU A 438 6.61 -3.03 0.74
C GLU A 438 6.31 -4.20 -0.22
N GLY A 439 6.66 -4.07 -1.51
CA GLY A 439 6.43 -5.15 -2.49
C GLY A 439 5.03 -5.19 -3.10
N ARG A 440 4.13 -4.32 -2.67
CA ARG A 440 2.73 -4.26 -3.13
C ARG A 440 2.38 -2.92 -3.76
N TYR A 441 1.35 -2.95 -4.60
CA TYR A 441 0.77 -1.78 -5.21
C TYR A 441 -0.64 -1.53 -4.67
N ASP A 442 -0.98 -0.25 -4.61
CA ASP A 442 -2.29 0.24 -4.23
C ASP A 442 -2.62 1.46 -5.10
N PHE A 443 -3.90 1.84 -5.20
CA PHE A 443 -4.25 3.11 -5.84
C PHE A 443 -3.68 4.28 -5.05
N ALA A 444 -3.22 5.30 -5.78
CA ALA A 444 -2.82 6.56 -5.17
C ALA A 444 -4.01 7.21 -4.43
N SER A 445 -5.24 6.90 -4.86
CA SER A 445 -6.47 7.40 -4.25
C SER A 445 -7.64 6.42 -4.50
N SER A 446 -8.50 6.18 -3.50
CA SER A 446 -9.80 5.50 -3.66
C SER A 446 -10.67 6.09 -4.77
N LEU A 447 -10.63 7.40 -5.04
CA LEU A 447 -11.37 8.00 -6.14
C LEU A 447 -10.91 7.49 -7.52
N LEU A 448 -9.60 7.29 -7.71
CA LEU A 448 -9.07 6.70 -8.95
C LEU A 448 -9.48 5.23 -9.10
N ARG A 449 -9.51 4.49 -8.00
CA ARG A 449 -10.02 3.11 -7.97
C ARG A 449 -11.50 3.09 -8.36
N ASP A 450 -12.31 3.95 -7.75
CA ASP A 450 -13.76 3.99 -7.97
C ASP A 450 -14.08 4.45 -9.39
N ALA A 451 -13.33 5.41 -9.94
CA ALA A 451 -13.38 5.79 -11.35
C ALA A 451 -13.07 4.59 -12.25
N ALA A 452 -11.97 3.88 -12.02
CA ALA A 452 -11.57 2.72 -12.79
C ALA A 452 -12.64 1.62 -12.74
N TYR A 453 -13.17 1.32 -11.56
CA TYR A 453 -14.23 0.33 -11.37
C TYR A 453 -15.53 0.75 -12.06
N SER A 454 -15.88 2.04 -11.99
CA SER A 454 -17.10 2.58 -12.62
C SER A 454 -17.09 2.40 -14.14
N THR A 455 -15.93 2.49 -14.79
CA THR A 455 -15.76 2.32 -16.24
C THR A 455 -15.99 0.88 -16.73
N LEU A 456 -15.95 -0.11 -15.83
CA LEU A 456 -16.15 -1.51 -16.20
C LEU A 456 -17.63 -1.80 -16.51
N PHE A 457 -17.94 -2.26 -17.72
CA PHE A 457 -19.27 -2.79 -18.03
C PHE A 457 -19.54 -4.11 -17.29
N LYS A 458 -20.83 -4.43 -17.07
CA LYS A 458 -21.29 -5.61 -16.31
C LYS A 458 -20.63 -6.93 -16.70
N LYS A 459 -20.37 -7.18 -18.00
CA LYS A 459 -19.70 -8.40 -18.47
C LYS A 459 -18.24 -8.46 -17.99
N ARG A 460 -17.50 -7.36 -18.11
CA ARG A 460 -16.09 -7.27 -17.73
C ARG A 460 -15.91 -7.29 -16.21
N ARG A 461 -16.82 -6.64 -15.45
CA ARG A 461 -16.85 -6.75 -13.98
C ARG A 461 -16.96 -8.21 -13.54
N ARG A 462 -17.95 -8.95 -14.05
CA ARG A 462 -18.14 -10.37 -13.72
C ARG A 462 -16.90 -11.21 -14.03
N GLU A 463 -16.32 -11.00 -15.21
CA GLU A 463 -15.10 -11.70 -15.61
C GLU A 463 -13.92 -11.41 -14.67
N PHE A 464 -13.68 -10.14 -14.32
CA PHE A 464 -12.57 -9.78 -13.44
C PHE A 464 -12.78 -10.30 -12.02
N HIS A 465 -13.99 -10.20 -11.46
CA HIS A 465 -14.29 -10.79 -10.16
C HIS A 465 -14.07 -12.31 -10.17
N ARG A 466 -14.46 -13.01 -11.25
CA ARG A 466 -14.21 -14.46 -11.39
C ARG A 466 -12.72 -14.78 -11.38
N ARG A 467 -11.91 -14.07 -12.18
CA ARG A 467 -10.45 -14.29 -12.24
C ARG A 467 -9.76 -14.01 -10.90
N VAL A 468 -10.19 -12.97 -10.18
CA VAL A 468 -9.69 -12.69 -8.83
C VAL A 468 -10.05 -13.84 -7.86
N ALA A 469 -11.31 -14.31 -7.88
CA ALA A 469 -11.74 -15.41 -7.02
C ALA A 469 -10.96 -16.70 -7.29
N GLU A 470 -10.82 -17.10 -8.56
CA GLU A 470 -10.07 -18.28 -8.98
C GLU A 470 -8.59 -18.20 -8.56
N TYR A 471 -7.97 -17.03 -8.73
CA TYR A 471 -6.59 -16.80 -8.27
C TYR A 471 -6.46 -16.94 -6.76
N LEU A 472 -7.33 -16.27 -5.97
CA LEU A 472 -7.26 -16.31 -4.51
C LEU A 472 -7.57 -17.72 -3.97
N GLU A 473 -8.56 -18.40 -4.54
CA GLU A 473 -8.92 -19.78 -4.16
C GLU A 473 -7.75 -20.74 -4.40
N GLY A 474 -7.07 -20.64 -5.55
CA GLY A 474 -5.88 -21.42 -5.86
C GLY A 474 -4.66 -21.06 -5.01
N TYR A 475 -4.45 -19.77 -4.76
CA TYR A 475 -3.32 -19.26 -3.97
C TYR A 475 -3.41 -19.68 -2.50
N TYR A 476 -4.60 -19.64 -1.90
CA TYR A 476 -4.78 -20.01 -0.49
C TYR A 476 -4.98 -21.52 -0.28
N GLY A 477 -5.41 -22.26 -1.30
CA GLY A 477 -5.53 -23.72 -1.25
C GLY A 477 -6.44 -24.20 -0.11
N GLU A 478 -5.90 -24.95 0.85
CA GLU A 478 -6.65 -25.44 2.02
C GLU A 478 -7.05 -24.30 2.98
N LYS A 479 -6.28 -23.21 3.03
CA LYS A 479 -6.60 -22.04 3.87
C LYS A 479 -7.69 -21.15 3.27
N ARG A 480 -8.27 -21.50 2.11
CA ARG A 480 -9.27 -20.67 1.42
C ARG A 480 -10.48 -20.31 2.29
N TYR A 481 -10.87 -21.18 3.22
CA TYR A 481 -12.00 -20.92 4.12
C TYR A 481 -11.72 -19.77 5.11
N GLU A 482 -10.46 -19.50 5.45
CA GLU A 482 -10.07 -18.31 6.22
C GLU A 482 -10.36 -17.00 5.45
N TYR A 483 -10.50 -17.09 4.12
CA TYR A 483 -10.76 -15.97 3.22
C TYR A 483 -12.19 -16.04 2.63
N SER A 484 -13.13 -16.66 3.36
CA SER A 484 -14.51 -16.84 2.91
C SER A 484 -15.23 -15.53 2.57
N PHE A 485 -14.95 -14.45 3.29
CA PHE A 485 -15.59 -13.15 3.05
C PHE A 485 -15.25 -12.60 1.66
N VAL A 486 -13.95 -12.52 1.34
CA VAL A 486 -13.47 -12.02 0.05
C VAL A 486 -13.82 -12.97 -1.10
N LEU A 487 -13.68 -14.29 -0.91
CA LEU A 487 -14.03 -15.28 -1.93
C LEU A 487 -15.53 -15.29 -2.24
N GLY A 488 -16.37 -15.24 -1.21
CA GLY A 488 -17.82 -15.16 -1.35
C GLY A 488 -18.24 -13.91 -2.12
N HIS A 489 -17.66 -12.76 -1.79
CA HIS A 489 -17.91 -11.51 -2.51
C HIS A 489 -17.53 -11.60 -3.99
N HIS A 490 -16.32 -12.06 -4.32
CA HIS A 490 -15.90 -12.14 -5.72
C HIS A 490 -16.69 -13.16 -6.53
N TYR A 491 -16.99 -14.35 -5.98
CA TYR A 491 -17.82 -15.31 -6.70
C TYR A 491 -19.27 -14.84 -6.88
N GLU A 492 -19.83 -14.14 -5.90
CA GLU A 492 -21.17 -13.54 -6.04
C GLU A 492 -21.18 -12.47 -7.13
N MET A 493 -20.21 -11.55 -7.11
CA MET A 493 -20.08 -10.49 -8.11
C MET A 493 -19.75 -11.03 -9.51
N ALA A 494 -19.13 -12.21 -9.60
CA ALA A 494 -18.94 -12.96 -10.84
C ALA A 494 -20.24 -13.60 -11.37
N GLY A 495 -21.22 -13.84 -10.49
CA GLY A 495 -22.43 -14.60 -10.80
C GLY A 495 -22.25 -16.11 -10.71
N GLU A 496 -21.15 -16.58 -10.11
CA GLU A 496 -20.84 -18.00 -9.88
C GLU A 496 -21.50 -18.46 -8.57
N TYR A 497 -22.83 -18.47 -8.56
CA TYR A 497 -23.64 -18.62 -7.34
C TYR A 497 -23.43 -19.95 -6.61
N ASP A 498 -23.14 -21.03 -7.33
CA ASP A 498 -22.90 -22.35 -6.75
C ASP A 498 -21.60 -22.38 -5.92
N LYS A 499 -20.57 -21.64 -6.35
CA LYS A 499 -19.34 -21.45 -5.56
C LYS A 499 -19.53 -20.40 -4.46
N ALA A 500 -20.20 -19.29 -4.78
CA ALA A 500 -20.38 -18.18 -3.85
C ALA A 500 -21.09 -18.62 -2.56
N ILE A 501 -22.08 -19.50 -2.67
CA ILE A 501 -22.93 -19.85 -1.54
C ILE A 501 -22.20 -20.56 -0.40
N GLU A 502 -21.22 -21.39 -0.73
CA GLU A 502 -20.36 -22.08 0.24
C GLU A 502 -19.65 -21.05 1.14
N TYR A 503 -19.00 -20.07 0.52
CA TYR A 503 -18.27 -19.02 1.21
C TYR A 503 -19.19 -18.02 1.94
N ILE A 504 -20.35 -17.69 1.36
CA ILE A 504 -21.33 -16.77 1.97
C ILE A 504 -21.91 -17.38 3.26
N LEU A 505 -22.30 -18.66 3.24
CA LEU A 505 -22.83 -19.35 4.42
C LEU A 505 -21.76 -19.43 5.53
N LYS A 506 -20.52 -19.76 5.16
CA LYS A 506 -19.37 -19.77 6.07
C LYS A 506 -19.12 -18.37 6.67
N SER A 507 -19.15 -17.32 5.86
CA SER A 507 -19.01 -15.92 6.30
C SER A 507 -20.10 -15.53 7.32
N GLY A 508 -21.35 -15.89 7.06
CA GLY A 508 -22.46 -15.67 8.01
C GLY A 508 -22.29 -16.44 9.33
N ALA A 509 -21.71 -17.64 9.29
CA ALA A 509 -21.39 -18.41 10.49
C ALA A 509 -20.26 -17.76 11.29
N ILE A 510 -19.20 -17.30 10.63
CA ILE A 510 -18.07 -16.60 11.25
C ILE A 510 -18.54 -15.31 11.90
N ALA A 511 -19.27 -14.46 11.18
CA ALA A 511 -19.79 -13.19 11.70
C ALA A 511 -20.66 -13.40 12.96
N ARG A 512 -21.55 -14.41 12.94
CA ARG A 512 -22.36 -14.76 14.12
C ARG A 512 -21.49 -15.17 15.30
N ASN A 513 -20.50 -16.03 15.08
CA ASN A 513 -19.65 -16.53 16.17
C ASN A 513 -18.80 -15.41 16.78
N LEU A 514 -18.39 -14.43 15.96
CA LEU A 514 -17.66 -13.23 16.42
C LEU A 514 -18.56 -12.15 17.03
N GLY A 515 -19.89 -12.33 17.01
CA GLY A 515 -20.86 -11.39 17.60
C GLY A 515 -21.31 -10.25 16.71
N ASP A 516 -20.84 -10.18 15.46
CA ASP A 516 -21.36 -9.22 14.48
C ASP A 516 -22.68 -9.75 13.89
N TYR A 517 -23.73 -9.69 14.71
CA TYR A 517 -25.05 -10.22 14.36
C TYR A 517 -25.70 -9.47 13.19
N ALA A 518 -25.44 -8.15 13.06
CA ALA A 518 -25.95 -7.36 11.93
C ALA A 518 -25.36 -7.85 10.60
N LEU A 519 -24.05 -8.06 10.56
CA LEU A 519 -23.38 -8.61 9.39
C LEU A 519 -23.78 -10.06 9.12
N ALA A 520 -23.95 -10.88 10.17
CA ALA A 520 -24.42 -12.25 10.03
C ALA A 520 -25.82 -12.32 9.39
N LEU A 521 -26.74 -11.44 9.80
CA LEU A 521 -28.07 -11.33 9.19
C LEU A 521 -27.96 -11.00 7.69
N ASP A 522 -27.15 -10.01 7.30
CA ASP A 522 -26.94 -9.65 5.89
C ASP A 522 -26.47 -10.86 5.06
N TYR A 523 -25.45 -11.58 5.54
CA TYR A 523 -24.93 -12.77 4.84
C TYR A 523 -25.98 -13.87 4.70
N TYR A 524 -26.74 -14.20 5.75
CA TYR A 524 -27.75 -15.24 5.64
C TYR A 524 -28.96 -14.82 4.78
N GLU A 525 -29.35 -13.55 4.78
CA GLU A 525 -30.42 -13.06 3.92
C GLU A 525 -30.01 -13.08 2.44
N ARG A 526 -28.77 -12.66 2.14
CA ARG A 526 -28.16 -12.79 0.81
C ARG A 526 -28.07 -14.25 0.38
N ALA A 527 -27.63 -15.14 1.29
CA ALA A 527 -27.60 -16.58 1.06
C ALA A 527 -28.98 -17.11 0.65
N LEU A 528 -30.05 -16.75 1.38
CA LEU A 528 -31.42 -17.18 1.05
C LEU A 528 -31.88 -16.69 -0.33
N SER A 529 -31.45 -15.50 -0.77
CA SER A 529 -31.76 -14.98 -2.11
C SER A 529 -31.10 -15.84 -3.20
N ILE A 530 -29.84 -16.22 -3.00
CA ILE A 530 -29.08 -17.06 -3.93
C ILE A 530 -29.61 -18.50 -3.94
N LEU A 531 -29.83 -19.09 -2.77
CA LEU A 531 -30.30 -20.47 -2.58
C LEU A 531 -31.65 -20.74 -3.23
N LYS A 532 -32.54 -19.74 -3.26
CA LYS A 532 -33.81 -19.83 -4.01
C LYS A 532 -33.59 -19.96 -5.52
N LYS A 533 -32.58 -19.29 -6.07
CA LYS A 533 -32.26 -19.32 -7.51
C LYS A 533 -31.64 -20.66 -7.90
N ILE A 534 -30.68 -21.14 -7.12
CA ILE A 534 -29.97 -22.41 -7.39
C ILE A 534 -30.74 -23.65 -6.87
N LYS A 535 -31.82 -23.44 -6.12
CA LYS A 535 -32.71 -24.48 -5.57
C LYS A 535 -31.96 -25.54 -4.73
N SER A 536 -31.18 -25.10 -3.75
CA SER A 536 -30.45 -25.98 -2.82
C SER A 536 -31.19 -26.15 -1.48
N PRO A 537 -31.82 -27.30 -1.20
CA PRO A 537 -32.48 -27.57 0.10
C PRO A 537 -31.51 -27.55 1.27
N GLU A 538 -30.30 -28.07 1.10
CA GLU A 538 -29.26 -28.15 2.13
C GLU A 538 -28.82 -26.76 2.56
N GLY A 539 -28.52 -25.87 1.62
CA GLY A 539 -28.16 -24.50 1.97
C GLY A 539 -29.35 -23.72 2.54
N MET A 540 -30.58 -24.00 2.11
CA MET A 540 -31.78 -23.39 2.72
C MET A 540 -31.94 -23.80 4.19
N LEU A 541 -31.66 -25.07 4.52
CA LEU A 541 -31.62 -25.55 5.89
C LEU A 541 -30.53 -24.81 6.70
N GLU A 542 -29.33 -24.72 6.15
CA GLU A 542 -28.19 -24.08 6.82
C GLU A 542 -28.44 -22.59 7.09
N ALA A 543 -28.87 -21.83 6.08
CA ALA A 543 -29.17 -20.40 6.21
C ALA A 543 -30.30 -20.12 7.21
N THR A 544 -31.38 -20.91 7.18
CA THR A 544 -32.51 -20.72 8.11
C THR A 544 -32.16 -21.10 9.54
N THR A 545 -31.31 -22.12 9.73
CA THR A 545 -30.73 -22.45 11.05
C THR A 545 -29.82 -21.34 11.54
N GLY A 546 -28.98 -20.78 10.66
CA GLY A 546 -28.10 -19.66 10.93
C GLY A 546 -28.86 -18.43 11.44
N LEU A 547 -29.89 -17.99 10.71
CA LEU A 547 -30.78 -16.89 11.11
C LEU A 547 -31.48 -17.16 12.45
N GLY A 548 -31.97 -18.38 12.66
CA GLY A 548 -32.60 -18.77 13.92
C GLY A 548 -31.67 -18.57 15.12
N LYS A 549 -30.39 -18.97 14.97
CA LYS A 549 -29.35 -18.78 16.00
C LYS A 549 -29.03 -17.30 16.23
N VAL A 550 -28.97 -16.48 15.17
CA VAL A 550 -28.73 -15.03 15.32
C VAL A 550 -29.87 -14.36 16.08
N PHE A 551 -31.13 -14.57 15.66
CA PHE A 551 -32.29 -13.99 16.35
C PHE A 551 -32.42 -14.47 17.80
N PHE A 552 -32.02 -15.72 18.08
CA PHE A 552 -32.00 -16.21 19.45
C PHE A 552 -30.97 -15.46 20.30
N ALA A 553 -29.76 -15.24 19.76
CA ALA A 553 -28.70 -14.50 20.43
C ALA A 553 -29.02 -13.01 20.65
N THR A 554 -29.78 -12.38 19.75
CA THR A 554 -30.23 -10.98 19.89
C THR A 554 -31.50 -10.82 20.76
N GLY A 555 -32.05 -11.91 21.29
CA GLY A 555 -33.26 -11.89 22.12
C GLY A 555 -34.58 -11.78 21.34
N GLU A 556 -34.55 -11.85 20.00
CA GLU A 556 -35.72 -11.81 19.13
C GLU A 556 -36.41 -13.19 19.02
N ILE A 557 -36.95 -13.67 20.14
CA ILE A 557 -37.45 -15.05 20.28
C ILE A 557 -38.51 -15.45 19.23
N GLN A 558 -39.41 -14.53 18.84
CA GLN A 558 -40.43 -14.81 17.84
C GLN A 558 -39.83 -15.01 16.44
N SER A 559 -38.87 -14.17 16.06
CA SER A 559 -38.11 -14.27 14.80
C SER A 559 -37.30 -15.57 14.76
N ALA A 560 -36.63 -15.90 15.86
CA ALA A 560 -35.88 -17.15 16.01
C ALA A 560 -36.78 -18.38 15.79
N ARG A 561 -37.91 -18.44 16.50
CA ARG A 561 -38.89 -19.54 16.36
C ARG A 561 -39.40 -19.68 14.94
N LYS A 562 -39.67 -18.57 14.25
CA LYS A 562 -40.10 -18.57 12.84
C LYS A 562 -39.02 -19.18 11.94
N MET A 563 -37.75 -18.83 12.14
CA MET A 563 -36.64 -19.36 11.34
C MET A 563 -36.37 -20.84 11.61
N PHE A 564 -36.36 -21.28 12.87
CA PHE A 564 -36.21 -22.70 13.20
C PHE A 564 -37.36 -23.56 12.65
N ARG A 565 -38.60 -23.07 12.64
CA ARG A 565 -39.71 -23.75 11.95
C ARG A 565 -39.47 -23.93 10.46
N ARG A 566 -38.90 -22.93 9.79
CA ARG A 566 -38.53 -23.04 8.37
C ARG A 566 -37.38 -24.04 8.18
N ALA A 567 -36.39 -24.04 9.07
CA ALA A 567 -35.30 -25.02 9.06
C ALA A 567 -35.83 -26.46 9.18
N MET A 568 -36.77 -26.72 10.10
CA MET A 568 -37.40 -28.05 10.23
C MET A 568 -38.09 -28.53 8.95
N ILE A 569 -38.73 -27.64 8.19
CA ILE A 569 -39.36 -28.00 6.91
C ILE A 569 -38.31 -28.49 5.91
N TRP A 570 -37.15 -27.85 5.85
CA TRP A 570 -36.05 -28.25 4.98
C TRP A 570 -35.35 -29.52 5.49
N ALA A 571 -35.13 -29.65 6.80
CA ALA A 571 -34.54 -30.86 7.40
C ALA A 571 -35.36 -32.12 7.09
N ARG A 572 -36.70 -32.05 7.20
CA ARG A 572 -37.60 -33.15 6.82
C ARG A 572 -37.47 -33.60 5.37
N ARG A 573 -37.02 -32.72 4.47
CA ARG A 573 -36.82 -33.04 3.04
C ARG A 573 -35.47 -33.68 2.76
N ILE A 574 -34.51 -33.58 3.69
CA ILE A 574 -33.13 -34.04 3.51
C ILE A 574 -32.89 -35.33 4.30
N ASP A 575 -32.98 -35.29 5.63
CA ASP A 575 -32.75 -36.45 6.52
C ASP A 575 -33.28 -36.20 7.96
N MET A 576 -33.74 -37.28 8.62
CA MET A 576 -34.29 -37.31 9.98
C MET A 576 -33.25 -36.98 11.06
N LYS A 577 -31.96 -37.25 10.84
CA LYS A 577 -30.91 -36.94 11.84
C LYS A 577 -30.74 -35.44 12.05
N ARG A 578 -30.75 -34.66 10.96
CA ARG A 578 -30.69 -33.18 11.01
C ARG A 578 -31.94 -32.56 11.60
N LEU A 579 -33.09 -33.23 11.49
CA LEU A 579 -34.34 -32.78 12.12
C LEU A 579 -34.25 -32.84 13.65
N ALA A 580 -33.55 -33.82 14.21
CA ALA A 580 -33.40 -34.00 15.65
C ALA A 580 -32.53 -32.90 16.31
N GLU A 581 -31.56 -32.32 15.60
CA GLU A 581 -30.71 -31.24 16.14
C GLU A 581 -31.43 -29.87 16.18
N ILE A 582 -32.53 -29.71 15.44
CA ILE A 582 -33.29 -28.44 15.33
C ILE A 582 -34.48 -28.42 16.28
N LEU A 583 -35.05 -29.58 16.59
CA LEU A 583 -36.11 -29.77 17.59
C LEU A 583 -35.57 -29.50 19.00
#